data_AF-T0UUK7-F1
#
_entry.id   AF-T0UUK7-F1
#
_cell.length_a   1.000
_cell.length_b   1.000
_cell.length_c   1.000
_cell.angle_alpha   90.00
_cell.angle_beta   90.00
_cell.angle_gamma   90.00
#
_symmetry.space_group_name_H-M   'P 1'
#
loop_
_entity.id
_entity.type
_entity.pdbx_description
1 polymer ?
#
loop_
_entity_poly.entity_id
_entity_poly.type
_entity_poly.pdbx_seq_one_letter_code
_entity_poly.pdbx_strand_id
1 'polypeptide(L)'
;MAREGYKVIDWASNDHGQEPDVVFAAAGTEPNLEALAGISILHKAFPDIKIRFINVVDILKLRSPKVDPRGLSDEEFNKLFTTDKPVIFGFHGYEDMIRDLFFNRANHNVYVHGYRENGDITTPFDMRVLSEMDRFHIAKDAAQAVLGDKAAEFAKEMDDKVAYHTAYIRENGDDIPEVQNWQWENIN
;
A
#
# COMPACT_ATOMS: atom_id res chain seq x y z
N MET A 1 -15.24 -12.37 -5.54
CA MET A 1 -15.02 -12.26 -4.08
C MET A 1 -13.90 -13.21 -3.68
N ALA A 2 -12.97 -12.78 -2.82
CA ALA A 2 -11.87 -13.60 -2.32
C ALA A 2 -12.42 -14.71 -1.42
N ARG A 3 -12.42 -15.96 -1.90
CA ARG A 3 -12.92 -17.11 -1.11
C ARG A 3 -11.97 -17.53 0.00
N GLU A 4 -10.69 -17.21 -0.14
CA GLU A 4 -9.62 -17.62 0.78
C GLU A 4 -9.30 -16.56 1.85
N GLY A 5 -9.99 -15.41 1.82
CA GLY A 5 -9.70 -14.28 2.72
C GLY A 5 -8.71 -13.27 2.16
N TYR A 6 -8.04 -13.57 1.05
CA TYR A 6 -7.22 -12.63 0.28
C TYR A 6 -7.25 -13.02 -1.20
N LYS A 7 -6.75 -12.14 -2.07
CA LYS A 7 -6.58 -12.44 -3.50
C LYS A 7 -5.48 -11.59 -4.12
N VAL A 8 -4.58 -12.22 -4.89
CA VAL A 8 -3.69 -11.52 -5.82
C VAL A 8 -4.53 -10.99 -6.99
N ILE A 9 -4.40 -9.70 -7.28
CA ILE A 9 -5.24 -9.00 -8.25
C ILE A 9 -4.49 -8.84 -9.57
N ASP A 10 -4.80 -9.72 -10.52
CA ASP A 10 -4.06 -9.84 -11.79
C ASP A 10 -4.04 -8.53 -12.61
N TRP A 11 -5.12 -7.74 -12.60
CA TRP A 11 -5.21 -6.48 -13.35
C TRP A 11 -4.43 -5.32 -12.71
N ALA A 12 -4.03 -5.46 -11.45
CA ALA A 12 -3.19 -4.51 -10.70
C ALA A 12 -1.81 -5.09 -10.38
N SER A 13 -1.41 -6.15 -11.09
CA SER A 13 -0.10 -6.80 -10.95
C SER A 13 0.51 -6.99 -12.34
N ASN A 14 1.81 -6.72 -12.48
CA ASN A 14 2.56 -6.91 -13.73
C ASN A 14 3.77 -7.87 -13.54
N ASP A 15 3.85 -8.56 -12.39
CA ASP A 15 4.90 -9.55 -12.13
C ASP A 15 4.73 -10.84 -12.95
N HIS A 16 3.55 -11.07 -13.55
CA HIS A 16 3.16 -12.27 -14.29
C HIS A 16 3.46 -13.58 -13.55
N GLY A 17 3.30 -13.58 -12.22
CA GLY A 17 3.59 -14.74 -11.36
C GLY A 17 5.07 -15.01 -11.12
N GLN A 18 5.97 -14.13 -11.58
CA GLN A 18 7.37 -14.14 -11.20
C GLN A 18 7.58 -13.48 -9.83
N GLU A 19 8.82 -13.43 -9.37
CA GLU A 19 9.19 -12.66 -8.20
C GLU A 19 8.99 -11.15 -8.47
N PRO A 20 8.19 -10.44 -7.66
CA PRO A 20 8.00 -9.00 -7.80
C PRO A 20 9.20 -8.22 -7.23
N ASP A 21 9.34 -6.96 -7.64
CA ASP A 21 10.26 -6.02 -7.00
C ASP A 21 9.63 -5.40 -5.76
N VAL A 22 8.30 -5.28 -5.73
CA VAL A 22 7.52 -4.78 -4.59
C VAL A 22 6.14 -5.45 -4.52
N VAL A 23 5.70 -5.75 -3.31
CA VAL A 23 4.34 -6.22 -3.02
C VAL A 23 3.54 -5.09 -2.40
N PHE A 24 2.41 -4.75 -3.00
CA PHE A 24 1.39 -3.94 -2.36
C PHE A 24 0.31 -4.85 -1.79
N ALA A 25 -0.09 -4.59 -0.55
CA ALA A 25 -1.22 -5.26 0.07
C ALA A 25 -2.11 -4.27 0.80
N ALA A 26 -3.42 -4.52 0.81
CA ALA A 26 -4.36 -3.62 1.45
C ALA A 26 -5.54 -4.35 2.08
N ALA A 27 -5.92 -3.94 3.30
CA ALA A 27 -7.12 -4.44 3.97
C ALA A 27 -8.01 -3.29 4.49
N GLY A 28 -9.15 -3.09 3.83
CA GLY A 28 -10.09 -1.98 4.05
C GLY A 28 -10.37 -1.20 2.77
N THR A 29 -11.45 -0.43 2.75
CA THR A 29 -11.90 0.29 1.54
C THR A 29 -10.91 1.38 1.12
N GLU A 30 -10.61 2.32 2.02
CA GLU A 30 -9.69 3.43 1.79
C GLU A 30 -8.25 2.94 1.57
N PRO A 31 -7.70 1.99 2.34
CA PRO A 31 -6.40 1.40 2.03
C PRO A 31 -6.31 0.77 0.64
N ASN A 32 -7.35 0.05 0.18
CA ASN A 32 -7.36 -0.52 -1.16
C ASN A 32 -7.35 0.56 -2.24
N LEU A 33 -8.16 1.61 -2.06
CA LEU A 33 -8.19 2.74 -2.98
C LEU A 33 -6.83 3.44 -3.08
N GLU A 34 -6.21 3.77 -1.94
CA GLU A 34 -4.94 4.49 -1.94
C GLU A 34 -3.76 3.61 -2.39
N ALA A 35 -3.77 2.31 -2.10
CA ALA A 35 -2.78 1.38 -2.64
C ALA A 35 -2.85 1.30 -4.18
N LEU A 36 -4.06 1.19 -4.75
CA LEU A 36 -4.24 1.18 -6.21
C LEU A 36 -3.82 2.51 -6.86
N ALA A 37 -4.18 3.65 -6.24
CA ALA A 37 -3.75 4.94 -6.74
C ALA A 37 -2.22 5.12 -6.62
N GLY A 38 -1.60 4.66 -5.53
CA GLY A 38 -0.15 4.65 -5.36
C GLY A 38 0.57 3.77 -6.40
N ILE A 39 0.01 2.59 -6.71
CA ILE A 39 0.48 1.74 -7.82
C ILE A 39 0.41 2.48 -9.16
N SER A 40 -0.68 3.21 -9.42
CA SER A 40 -0.83 3.98 -10.66
C SER A 40 0.27 5.04 -10.81
N ILE A 41 0.58 5.76 -9.72
CA ILE A 41 1.63 6.78 -9.69
C ILE A 41 3.01 6.13 -9.90
N LEU A 42 3.32 5.06 -9.14
CA LEU A 42 4.60 4.38 -9.22
C LEU A 42 4.85 3.78 -10.61
N HIS A 43 3.87 3.06 -11.16
CA HIS A 43 4.01 2.40 -12.46
C HIS A 43 4.18 3.41 -13.60
N LYS A 44 3.49 4.57 -13.53
CA LYS A 44 3.66 5.65 -14.51
C LYS A 44 5.08 6.23 -14.50
N ALA A 45 5.69 6.36 -13.33
CA ALA A 45 7.06 6.86 -13.21
C ALA A 45 8.12 5.80 -13.55
N PHE A 46 7.87 4.54 -13.18
CA PHE A 46 8.83 3.44 -13.29
C PHE A 46 8.14 2.17 -13.84
N PRO A 47 7.87 2.12 -15.16
CA PRO A 47 7.07 1.04 -15.75
C PRO A 47 7.74 -0.34 -15.67
N ASP A 48 9.07 -0.38 -15.50
CA ASP A 48 9.85 -1.62 -15.40
C ASP A 48 9.78 -2.30 -14.02
N ILE A 49 9.26 -1.63 -12.99
CA ILE A 49 9.11 -2.22 -11.65
C ILE A 49 8.01 -3.29 -11.69
N LYS A 50 8.34 -4.50 -11.25
CA LYS A 50 7.39 -5.60 -11.08
C LYS A 50 6.62 -5.44 -9.78
N ILE A 51 5.31 -5.25 -9.91
CA ILE A 51 4.34 -5.00 -8.86
C ILE A 51 3.44 -6.21 -8.73
N ARG A 52 3.24 -6.64 -7.48
CA ARG A 52 2.16 -7.56 -7.08
C ARG A 52 1.19 -6.84 -6.17
N PHE A 53 -0.10 -6.85 -6.49
CA PHE A 53 -1.14 -6.34 -5.60
C PHE A 53 -1.97 -7.45 -4.96
N ILE A 54 -2.15 -7.38 -3.64
CA ILE A 54 -2.92 -8.33 -2.84
C ILE A 54 -4.03 -7.61 -2.07
N ASN A 55 -5.29 -7.89 -2.43
CA ASN A 55 -6.42 -7.45 -1.63
C ASN A 55 -6.66 -8.45 -0.48
N VAL A 56 -6.66 -7.97 0.75
CA VAL A 56 -6.87 -8.77 1.97
C VAL A 56 -8.24 -8.42 2.56
N VAL A 57 -9.11 -9.43 2.68
CA VAL A 57 -10.48 -9.30 3.20
C VAL A 57 -10.58 -9.86 4.62
N ASP A 58 -9.98 -11.03 4.86
CA ASP A 58 -9.83 -11.65 6.18
C ASP A 58 -8.38 -11.50 6.65
N ILE A 59 -8.13 -10.46 7.44
CA ILE A 59 -6.80 -10.15 7.95
C ILE A 59 -6.25 -11.25 8.86
N LEU A 60 -7.11 -12.00 9.56
CA LEU A 60 -6.69 -13.06 10.47
C LEU A 60 -6.11 -14.25 9.71
N LYS A 61 -6.46 -14.40 8.42
CA LYS A 61 -5.88 -15.42 7.55
C LYS A 61 -4.36 -15.27 7.41
N LEU A 62 -3.83 -14.05 7.55
CA LEU A 62 -2.40 -13.80 7.45
C LEU A 62 -1.60 -14.24 8.69
N ARG A 63 -2.25 -14.62 9.80
CA ARG A 63 -1.56 -15.08 11.02
C ARG A 63 -0.74 -16.35 10.78
N SER A 64 0.35 -16.50 11.53
CA SER A 64 1.09 -17.75 11.58
C SER A 64 0.23 -18.88 12.16
N PRO A 65 0.32 -20.12 11.65
CA PRO A 65 -0.41 -21.27 12.20
C PRO A 65 -0.01 -21.60 13.64
N LYS A 66 1.16 -21.10 14.09
CA LYS A 66 1.63 -21.19 15.48
C LYS A 66 0.76 -20.36 16.45
N VAL A 67 0.10 -19.32 15.95
CA VAL A 67 -0.77 -18.42 16.73
C VAL A 67 -2.24 -18.72 16.48
N ASP A 68 -2.63 -18.95 15.22
CA ASP A 68 -3.99 -19.30 14.83
C ASP A 68 -3.96 -20.44 13.79
N PRO A 69 -4.48 -21.64 14.11
CA PRO A 69 -4.40 -22.79 13.20
C PRO A 69 -5.14 -22.60 11.87
N ARG A 70 -5.96 -21.54 11.73
CA ARG A 70 -6.63 -21.18 10.47
C ARG A 70 -5.77 -20.31 9.56
N GLY A 71 -4.66 -19.79 10.08
CA GLY A 71 -3.75 -18.91 9.37
C GLY A 71 -2.97 -19.61 8.24
N LEU A 72 -2.33 -18.82 7.38
CA LEU A 72 -1.53 -19.32 6.27
C LEU A 72 -0.26 -20.01 6.75
N SER A 73 0.09 -21.14 6.12
CA SER A 73 1.43 -21.72 6.28
C SER A 73 2.52 -20.72 5.89
N ASP A 74 3.73 -20.91 6.41
CA ASP A 74 4.85 -20.03 6.06
C ASP A 74 5.18 -20.10 4.55
N GLU A 75 4.99 -21.26 3.92
CA GLU A 75 5.17 -21.43 2.48
C GLU A 75 4.15 -20.61 1.67
N GLU A 76 2.86 -20.68 2.01
CA GLU A 76 1.82 -19.90 1.33
C GLU A 76 1.99 -18.40 1.56
N PHE A 77 2.34 -17.99 2.78
CA PHE A 77 2.63 -16.59 3.09
C PHE A 77 3.80 -16.07 2.27
N ASN A 78 4.90 -16.83 2.19
CA ASN A 78 6.08 -16.44 1.41
C ASN A 78 5.81 -16.40 -0.09
N LYS A 79 4.93 -17.27 -0.62
CA LYS A 79 4.49 -17.18 -2.02
C LYS A 79 3.79 -15.86 -2.33
N LEU A 80 3.09 -15.30 -1.35
CA LEU A 80 2.36 -14.04 -1.50
C LEU A 80 3.27 -12.82 -1.29
N PHE A 81 3.93 -12.77 -0.13
CA PHE A 81 4.66 -11.61 0.37
C PHE A 81 6.17 -11.68 0.16
N THR A 82 6.67 -12.71 -0.52
CA THR A 82 8.10 -13.02 -0.69
C THR A 82 8.81 -13.25 0.65
N THR A 83 10.12 -13.43 0.62
CA THR A 83 10.94 -13.58 1.83
C THR A 83 11.76 -12.33 2.18
N ASP A 84 11.90 -11.39 1.25
CA ASP A 84 12.87 -10.29 1.34
C ASP A 84 12.44 -9.01 0.60
N LYS A 85 11.57 -9.09 -0.41
CA LYS A 85 11.12 -7.93 -1.18
C LYS A 85 10.27 -7.00 -0.33
N PRO A 86 10.33 -5.68 -0.57
CA PRO A 86 9.54 -4.72 0.18
C PRO A 86 8.04 -4.97 0.03
N VAL A 87 7.34 -4.87 1.16
CA VAL A 87 5.88 -4.99 1.25
C VAL A 87 5.31 -3.67 1.73
N ILE A 88 4.56 -2.98 0.86
CA ILE A 88 3.81 -1.77 1.22
C ILE A 88 2.40 -2.20 1.62
N PHE A 89 2.05 -2.05 2.90
CA PHE A 89 0.83 -2.58 3.47
C PHE A 89 -0.11 -1.46 3.96
N GLY A 90 -1.20 -1.22 3.24
CA GLY A 90 -2.28 -0.33 3.67
C GLY A 90 -3.26 -1.04 4.63
N PHE A 91 -3.59 -0.42 5.76
CA PHE A 91 -4.50 -1.02 6.75
C PHE A 91 -5.48 -0.01 7.36
N HIS A 92 -6.75 -0.39 7.50
CA HIS A 92 -7.77 0.48 8.07
C HIS A 92 -7.62 0.72 9.58
N GLY A 93 -6.85 -0.12 10.27
CA GLY A 93 -6.61 -0.03 11.72
C GLY A 93 -5.18 0.35 12.06
N TYR A 94 -4.80 0.14 13.32
CA TYR A 94 -3.46 0.44 13.83
C TYR A 94 -2.38 -0.45 13.21
N GLU A 95 -1.22 0.16 12.95
CA GLU A 95 -0.09 -0.51 12.29
C GLU A 95 0.48 -1.70 13.07
N ASP A 96 0.41 -1.65 14.40
CA ASP A 96 0.96 -2.68 15.29
C ASP A 96 0.39 -4.06 15.00
N MET A 97 -0.88 -4.13 14.57
CA MET A 97 -1.48 -5.39 14.17
C MET A 97 -0.77 -5.99 12.95
N ILE A 98 -0.42 -5.18 11.95
CA ILE A 98 0.30 -5.67 10.77
C ILE A 98 1.73 -6.06 11.15
N ARG A 99 2.40 -5.27 12.00
CA ARG A 99 3.73 -5.61 12.51
C ARG A 99 3.75 -6.95 13.23
N ASP A 100 2.74 -7.24 14.06
CA ASP A 100 2.57 -8.54 14.74
C ASP A 100 2.37 -9.71 13.75
N LEU A 101 1.59 -9.50 12.68
CA LEU A 101 1.39 -10.53 11.64
C LEU A 101 2.70 -10.93 10.95
N PHE A 102 3.59 -9.97 10.71
CA PHE A 102 4.89 -10.19 10.06
C PHE A 102 5.99 -10.64 11.04
N PHE A 103 5.80 -10.49 12.35
CA PHE A 103 6.82 -10.80 13.36
C PHE A 103 7.31 -12.26 13.30
N ASN A 104 6.42 -13.21 13.04
CA ASN A 104 6.75 -14.64 12.95
C ASN A 104 6.99 -15.14 11.52
N ARG A 105 7.06 -14.23 10.54
CA ARG A 105 7.21 -14.56 9.12
C ARG A 105 8.66 -14.35 8.68
N ALA A 106 9.01 -14.86 7.49
CA ALA A 106 10.37 -14.75 6.97
C ALA A 106 10.69 -13.32 6.49
N ASN A 107 9.71 -12.65 5.89
CA ASN A 107 9.88 -11.28 5.42
C ASN A 107 9.60 -10.29 6.54
N HIS A 108 10.56 -9.40 6.80
CA HIS A 108 10.42 -8.29 7.76
C HIS A 108 10.55 -6.92 7.07
N ASN A 109 10.67 -6.90 5.74
CA ASN A 109 10.76 -5.70 4.93
C ASN A 109 9.36 -5.12 4.65
N VAL A 110 8.66 -4.70 5.71
CA VAL A 110 7.29 -4.22 5.66
C VAL A 110 7.18 -2.75 6.03
N TYR A 111 6.54 -1.98 5.14
CA TYR A 111 6.21 -0.57 5.31
C TYR A 111 4.69 -0.50 5.50
N VAL A 112 4.27 -0.20 6.72
CA VAL A 112 2.85 -0.18 7.07
C VAL A 112 2.33 1.24 6.99
N HIS A 113 1.22 1.41 6.30
CA HIS A 113 0.44 2.64 6.25
C HIS A 113 -0.93 2.34 6.85
N GLY A 114 -1.05 2.58 8.16
CA GLY A 114 -2.28 2.38 8.91
C GLY A 114 -2.70 3.64 9.65
N TYR A 115 -3.68 3.51 10.54
CA TYR A 115 -4.09 4.62 11.40
C TYR A 115 -3.00 4.95 12.44
N ARG A 116 -2.66 6.25 12.55
CA ARG A 116 -1.57 6.77 13.41
C ARG A 116 -2.06 7.72 14.52
N GLU A 117 -3.34 7.65 14.89
CA GLU A 117 -3.98 8.56 15.87
C GLU A 117 -3.92 10.05 15.48
N ASN A 118 -3.85 10.32 14.18
CA ASN A 118 -3.88 11.67 13.63
C ASN A 118 -5.19 11.89 12.88
N GLY A 119 -5.96 12.88 13.32
CA GLY A 119 -7.24 13.23 12.71
C GLY A 119 -7.78 14.55 13.27
N ASP A 120 -8.50 15.28 12.43
CA ASP A 120 -9.26 16.48 12.81
C ASP A 120 -10.47 16.63 11.85
N ILE A 121 -11.28 17.67 12.03
CA ILE A 121 -12.30 18.04 11.05
C ILE A 121 -11.59 18.57 9.78
N THR A 122 -11.52 17.72 8.77
CA THR A 122 -10.86 18.00 7.48
C THR A 122 -11.54 17.24 6.33
N THR A 123 -10.98 17.30 5.12
CA THR A 123 -11.51 16.65 3.93
C THR A 123 -11.24 15.12 3.94
N PRO A 124 -12.02 14.32 3.17
CA PRO A 124 -11.88 12.85 3.18
C PRO A 124 -10.50 12.32 2.78
N PHE A 125 -9.79 12.96 1.85
CA PHE A 125 -8.43 12.55 1.49
C PHE A 125 -7.40 13.03 2.53
N ASP A 126 -7.55 14.24 3.08
CA ASP A 126 -6.63 14.75 4.10
C ASP A 126 -6.61 13.88 5.36
N MET A 127 -7.75 13.28 5.74
CA MET A 127 -7.79 12.27 6.81
C MET A 127 -6.83 11.08 6.58
N ARG A 128 -6.56 10.74 5.31
CA ARG A 128 -5.61 9.67 4.94
C ARG A 128 -4.18 10.21 4.95
N VAL A 129 -3.99 11.44 4.49
CA VAL A 129 -2.70 12.17 4.52
C VAL A 129 -2.18 12.32 5.95
N LEU A 130 -3.05 12.61 6.92
CA LEU A 130 -2.66 12.75 8.34
C LEU A 130 -2.08 11.45 8.94
N SER A 131 -2.44 10.30 8.40
CA SER A 131 -1.88 8.99 8.77
C SER A 131 -0.85 8.48 7.75
N GLU A 132 -0.45 9.32 6.79
CA GLU A 132 0.42 8.97 5.66
C GLU A 132 -0.06 7.73 4.89
N MET A 133 -1.38 7.47 4.90
CA MET A 133 -2.02 6.35 4.19
C MET A 133 -2.48 6.73 2.78
N ASP A 134 -2.25 7.98 2.37
CA ASP A 134 -2.57 8.42 1.03
C ASP A 134 -1.61 7.86 -0.03
N ARG A 135 -2.07 7.89 -1.28
CA ARG A 135 -1.34 7.45 -2.46
C ARG A 135 0.05 8.05 -2.66
N PHE A 136 0.32 9.29 -2.19
CA PHE A 136 1.60 9.94 -2.43
C PHE A 136 2.67 9.39 -1.49
N HIS A 137 2.36 9.26 -0.19
CA HIS A 137 3.25 8.60 0.77
C HIS A 137 3.47 7.12 0.40
N ILE A 138 2.40 6.40 0.05
CA ILE A 138 2.48 5.00 -0.39
C ILE A 138 3.38 4.83 -1.63
N ALA A 139 3.24 5.70 -2.65
CA ALA A 139 4.07 5.62 -3.85
C ALA A 139 5.53 5.97 -3.56
N LYS A 140 5.76 6.99 -2.72
CA LYS A 140 7.10 7.40 -2.27
C LYS A 140 7.82 6.26 -1.56
N ASP A 141 7.21 5.63 -0.57
CA ASP A 141 7.82 4.55 0.21
C ASP A 141 8.11 3.34 -0.67
N ALA A 142 7.21 3.01 -1.60
CA ALA A 142 7.45 1.95 -2.59
C ALA A 142 8.68 2.24 -3.47
N ALA A 143 8.78 3.46 -4.01
CA ALA A 143 9.90 3.85 -4.86
C ALA A 143 11.23 3.84 -4.08
N GLN A 144 11.24 4.37 -2.86
CA GLN A 144 12.43 4.39 -2.01
C GLN A 144 12.87 2.98 -1.60
N ALA A 145 11.92 2.09 -1.30
CA ALA A 145 12.22 0.72 -0.92
C ALA A 145 12.82 -0.11 -2.08
N VAL A 146 12.41 0.17 -3.32
CA VAL A 146 12.91 -0.54 -4.52
C VAL A 146 14.19 0.08 -5.09
N LEU A 147 14.23 1.41 -5.19
CA LEU A 147 15.27 2.13 -5.94
C LEU A 147 16.33 2.79 -5.05
N GLY A 148 16.09 2.86 -3.74
CA GLY A 148 16.95 3.57 -2.79
C GLY A 148 17.15 5.03 -3.20
N ASP A 149 18.40 5.49 -3.21
CA ASP A 149 18.77 6.88 -3.53
C ASP A 149 18.30 7.35 -4.92
N LYS A 150 18.08 6.43 -5.86
CA LYS A 150 17.60 6.78 -7.20
C LYS A 150 16.16 7.32 -7.20
N ALA A 151 15.39 7.08 -6.13
CA ALA A 151 14.03 7.61 -5.97
C ALA A 151 14.00 9.05 -5.43
N ALA A 152 15.13 9.70 -5.14
CA ALA A 152 15.15 10.97 -4.42
C ALA A 152 14.33 12.10 -5.08
N GLU A 153 14.40 12.23 -6.40
CA GLU A 153 13.62 13.24 -7.15
C GLU A 153 12.12 12.94 -7.11
N PHE A 154 11.75 11.67 -7.33
CA PHE A 154 10.36 11.22 -7.26
C PHE A 154 9.77 11.37 -5.84
N ALA A 155 10.55 11.03 -4.80
CA ALA A 155 10.15 11.20 -3.42
C ALA A 155 9.88 12.67 -3.09
N LYS A 156 10.73 13.58 -3.60
CA LYS A 156 10.51 15.03 -3.47
C LYS A 156 9.22 15.47 -4.17
N GLU A 157 8.93 14.95 -5.37
CA GLU A 157 7.68 15.27 -6.08
C GLU A 157 6.46 14.84 -5.25
N MET A 158 6.49 13.68 -4.61
CA MET A 158 5.40 13.22 -3.74
C MET A 158 5.22 14.14 -2.52
N ASP A 159 6.32 14.60 -1.91
CA ASP A 159 6.27 15.57 -0.82
C ASP A 159 5.67 16.91 -1.28
N ASP A 160 6.05 17.38 -2.48
CA ASP A 160 5.50 18.59 -3.08
C ASP A 160 3.98 18.44 -3.36
N LYS A 161 3.52 17.24 -3.77
CA LYS A 161 2.09 16.94 -3.97
C LYS A 161 1.29 17.00 -2.67
N VAL A 162 1.84 16.44 -1.58
CA VAL A 162 1.23 16.51 -0.24
C VAL A 162 1.16 17.97 0.22
N ALA A 163 2.26 18.72 0.09
CA ALA A 163 2.29 20.14 0.45
C ALA A 163 1.27 20.97 -0.34
N TYR A 164 1.15 20.71 -1.65
CA TYR A 164 0.14 21.33 -2.50
C TYR A 164 -1.29 20.99 -2.04
N HIS A 165 -1.56 19.72 -1.74
CA HIS A 165 -2.86 19.29 -1.22
C HIS A 165 -3.21 20.03 0.08
N THR A 166 -2.29 20.07 1.04
CA THR A 166 -2.49 20.75 2.33
C THR A 166 -2.76 22.26 2.16
N ALA A 167 -2.14 22.92 1.19
CA ALA A 167 -2.46 24.31 0.87
C ALA A 167 -3.85 24.44 0.25
N TYR A 168 -4.17 23.56 -0.70
CA TYR A 168 -5.43 23.59 -1.45
C TYR A 168 -6.66 23.41 -0.56
N ILE A 169 -6.65 22.46 0.38
CA ILE A 169 -7.80 22.23 1.28
C ILE A 169 -8.08 23.43 2.20
N ARG A 170 -7.04 24.16 2.61
CA ARG A 170 -7.18 25.33 3.49
C ARG A 170 -7.79 26.52 2.76
N GLU A 171 -7.49 26.65 1.46
CA GLU A 171 -8.02 27.71 0.62
C GLU A 171 -9.43 27.38 0.09
N ASN A 172 -9.68 26.12 -0.28
CA ASN A 172 -10.86 25.74 -1.06
C ASN A 172 -11.88 24.92 -0.26
N GLY A 173 -11.49 24.29 0.85
CA GLY A 173 -12.36 23.44 1.66
C GLY A 173 -12.78 22.12 0.99
N ASP A 174 -12.07 21.70 -0.06
CA ASP A 174 -12.33 20.45 -0.79
C ASP A 174 -11.01 19.80 -1.23
N ASP A 175 -11.06 18.51 -1.57
CA ASP A 175 -9.90 17.74 -2.02
C ASP A 175 -9.41 18.18 -3.41
N ILE A 176 -8.13 17.94 -3.70
CA ILE A 176 -7.54 18.32 -4.99
C ILE A 176 -8.23 17.56 -6.15
N PRO A 177 -8.44 18.19 -7.32
CA PRO A 177 -9.12 17.54 -8.45
C PRO A 177 -8.45 16.25 -8.91
N GLU A 178 -7.12 16.14 -8.79
CA GLU A 178 -6.37 14.93 -9.12
C GLU A 178 -6.82 13.71 -8.30
N VAL A 179 -7.17 13.91 -7.02
CA VAL A 179 -7.65 12.84 -6.15
C VAL A 179 -9.10 12.49 -6.46
N GLN A 180 -9.95 13.50 -6.62
CA GLN A 180 -11.39 13.33 -6.86
C GLN A 180 -11.70 12.69 -8.21
N ASN A 181 -10.91 13.03 -9.24
CA ASN A 181 -11.13 12.57 -10.62
C ASN A 181 -10.27 11.36 -10.99
N TRP A 182 -9.54 10.78 -10.03
CA TRP A 182 -8.71 9.61 -10.30
C TRP A 182 -9.55 8.43 -10.79
N GLN A 183 -9.06 7.76 -11.82
CA GLN A 183 -9.62 6.52 -12.36
C GLN A 183 -8.50 5.52 -12.56
N TRP A 184 -8.83 4.25 -12.35
CA TRP A 184 -7.89 3.16 -12.53
C TRP A 184 -7.57 2.95 -14.02
N GLU A 185 -6.28 2.81 -14.32
CA GLU A 185 -5.76 2.36 -15.62
C GLU A 185 -4.97 1.05 -15.39
N ASN A 186 -5.21 0.04 -16.24
CA ASN A 186 -4.51 -1.25 -16.09
C ASN A 186 -3.01 -1.11 -16.34
N ILE A 187 -2.21 -1.89 -15.60
CA ILE A 187 -0.73 -1.86 -15.64
C ILE A 187 -0.12 -3.12 -16.28
N ASN A 188 -0.96 -4.02 -16.79
CA ASN A 188 -0.58 -5.37 -17.24
C ASN A 188 -0.79 -5.63 -18.73
#